data_AF-A0A7Y7B9W9-F1
#
_entry.id   AF-A0A7Y7B9W9-F1
#
_cell.length_a   1.000
_cell.length_b   1.000
_cell.length_c   1.000
_cell.angle_alpha   90.00
_cell.angle_beta   90.00
_cell.angle_gamma   90.00
#
_symmetry.space_group_name_H-M   'P 1'
#
loop_
_entity.id
_entity.type
_entity.pdbx_description
1 polymer ?
#
loop_
_entity_poly.entity_id
_entity_poly.type
_entity_poly.pdbx_seq_one_letter_code
_entity_poly.pdbx_strand_id
1 'polypeptide(L)'
;MGRHKPGKPRRRRHPAAYTLRQLEPPGGGYEEWIRVPRGTDASHAVNDPKLTDDARDMMVRMARLGPLYDSELPMCALDLDVAIDTGRLGLITGDDKGVLVAVEEIAGWFGKVDAEADVRESIHRLHAHGAMLVEFHGDVPLLRIVAGKPERPGEPWIFHGSPESTSRDQLTPTS
;
A
#
# COMPACT_ATOMS: atom_id res chain seq x y z
N MET A 1 37.58 -15.53 45.30
CA MET A 1 36.63 -16.15 44.35
C MET A 1 35.53 -15.15 44.00
N GLY A 2 35.63 -14.44 42.88
CA GLY A 2 34.63 -13.44 42.44
C GLY A 2 33.80 -14.00 41.29
N ARG A 3 32.49 -14.16 41.52
CA ARG A 3 31.55 -14.79 40.58
C ARG A 3 31.14 -13.79 39.49
N HIS A 4 31.60 -13.99 38.24
CA HIS A 4 31.11 -13.24 37.08
C HIS A 4 29.63 -13.55 36.85
N LYS A 5 28.76 -12.53 36.86
CA LYS A 5 27.37 -12.64 36.44
C LYS A 5 27.30 -12.49 34.91
N PRO A 6 26.66 -13.41 34.17
CA PRO A 6 26.49 -13.26 32.72
C PRO A 6 25.49 -12.13 32.44
N GLY A 7 25.91 -11.15 31.65
CA GLY A 7 25.07 -10.04 31.21
C GLY A 7 23.86 -10.55 30.43
N LYS A 8 22.68 -9.97 30.71
CA LYS A 8 21.42 -10.30 30.02
C LYS A 8 21.58 -10.18 28.49
N PRO A 9 20.95 -11.06 27.69
CA PRO A 9 20.97 -10.95 26.24
C PRO A 9 20.37 -9.62 25.82
N ARG A 10 21.18 -8.80 25.15
CA ARG A 10 20.77 -7.52 24.60
C ARG A 10 19.78 -7.84 23.47
N ARG A 11 18.48 -7.61 23.71
CA ARG A 11 17.42 -7.73 22.70
C ARG A 11 17.88 -6.94 21.47
N ARG A 12 18.23 -7.62 20.37
CA ARG A 12 18.39 -6.98 19.07
C ARG A 12 17.03 -6.36 18.76
N ARG A 13 16.93 -5.03 18.83
CA ARG A 13 15.78 -4.34 18.24
C ARG A 13 15.86 -4.66 16.74
N HIS A 14 14.86 -5.34 16.21
CA HIS A 14 14.66 -5.33 14.76
C HIS A 14 14.60 -3.86 14.35
N PRO A 15 15.31 -3.44 13.28
CA PRO A 15 15.10 -2.11 12.74
C PRO A 15 13.61 -1.95 12.47
N ALA A 16 13.02 -0.85 12.92
CA ALA A 16 11.62 -0.56 12.59
C ALA A 16 11.51 -0.57 11.06
N ALA A 17 10.57 -1.35 10.52
CA ALA A 17 10.32 -1.34 9.09
C ALA A 17 9.97 0.10 8.68
N TYR A 18 10.59 0.59 7.61
CA TYR A 18 10.29 1.92 7.09
C TYR A 18 8.86 1.96 6.54
N THR A 19 8.17 3.07 6.77
CA THR A 19 6.84 3.31 6.21
C THR A 19 6.93 3.51 4.71
N LEU A 20 5.79 3.35 4.00
CA LEU A 20 5.72 3.62 2.57
C LEU A 20 6.27 5.01 2.22
N ARG A 21 5.86 6.05 2.98
CA ARG A 21 6.35 7.42 2.81
C ARG A 21 7.87 7.53 2.91
N GLN A 22 8.48 6.83 3.87
CA GLN A 22 9.93 6.88 4.08
C GLN A 22 10.70 6.18 2.96
N LEU A 23 10.10 5.20 2.29
CA LEU A 23 10.73 4.45 1.20
C LEU A 23 10.63 5.16 -0.16
N GLU A 24 10.01 6.33 -0.21
CA GLU A 24 9.95 7.19 -1.41
C GLU A 24 9.56 6.41 -2.67
N PRO A 25 8.35 5.82 -2.70
CA PRO A 25 7.85 5.09 -3.86
C PRO A 25 7.88 5.96 -5.13
N PRO A 26 8.24 5.39 -6.28
CA PRO A 26 8.24 6.10 -7.54
C PRO A 26 6.82 6.41 -8.03
N GLY A 27 6.72 7.43 -8.89
CA GLY A 27 5.47 7.84 -9.54
C GLY A 27 4.85 9.08 -8.90
N GLY A 28 4.13 9.88 -9.72
CA GLY A 28 3.57 11.18 -9.30
C GLY A 28 2.53 11.09 -8.19
N GLY A 29 1.95 9.90 -7.97
CA GLY A 29 0.94 9.66 -6.92
C GLY A 29 1.42 9.83 -5.48
N TYR A 30 2.73 9.93 -5.26
CA TYR A 30 3.34 9.99 -3.92
C TYR A 30 4.02 11.34 -3.64
N GLU A 31 3.78 12.35 -4.47
CA GLU A 31 4.27 13.71 -4.22
C GLU A 31 3.49 14.40 -3.09
N GLU A 32 2.22 14.03 -2.93
CA GLU A 32 1.31 14.60 -1.96
C GLU A 32 0.84 13.58 -0.92
N TRP A 33 0.89 13.98 0.35
CA TRP A 33 0.51 13.17 1.49
C TRP A 33 -0.41 13.95 2.42
N ILE A 34 -1.53 13.35 2.82
CA ILE A 34 -2.46 13.88 3.79
C ILE A 34 -2.16 13.25 5.15
N ARG A 35 -1.97 14.10 6.15
CA ARG A 35 -1.93 13.67 7.54
C ARG A 35 -3.35 13.49 8.07
N VAL A 36 -3.73 12.25 8.35
CA VAL A 36 -5.03 11.90 8.94
C VAL A 36 -4.87 11.69 10.44
N PRO A 37 -5.44 12.56 11.30
CA PRO A 37 -5.35 12.39 12.75
C PRO A 37 -5.79 10.99 13.21
N ARG A 38 -5.12 10.47 14.24
CA ARG A 38 -5.55 9.20 14.86
C ARG A 38 -6.90 9.39 15.51
N GLY A 39 -7.79 8.42 15.32
CA GLY A 39 -9.16 8.49 15.83
C GLY A 39 -10.05 9.45 15.04
N THR A 40 -9.68 9.85 13.82
CA THR A 40 -10.59 10.49 12.89
C THR A 40 -11.82 9.61 12.69
N ASP A 41 -12.97 10.13 13.09
CA ASP A 41 -14.27 9.50 12.93
C ASP A 41 -15.10 10.31 11.92
N ALA A 42 -15.62 9.62 10.90
CA ALA A 42 -16.44 10.24 9.87
C ALA A 42 -17.89 10.47 10.31
N SER A 43 -18.32 9.96 11.46
CA SER A 43 -19.71 10.07 11.96
C SER A 43 -20.22 11.51 12.01
N HIS A 44 -19.35 12.46 12.34
CA HIS A 44 -19.66 13.89 12.37
C HIS A 44 -19.81 14.49 10.96
N ALA A 45 -19.09 13.98 9.97
CA ALA A 45 -19.13 14.48 8.60
C ALA A 45 -20.38 14.03 7.85
N VAL A 46 -20.80 12.78 8.06
CA VAL A 46 -21.95 12.17 7.36
C VAL A 46 -23.22 13.00 7.54
N ASN A 47 -23.39 13.63 8.71
CA ASN A 47 -24.59 14.38 9.08
C ASN A 47 -24.41 15.90 9.05
N ASP A 48 -23.26 16.44 8.63
CA ASP A 48 -23.04 17.89 8.59
C ASP A 48 -23.68 18.50 7.33
N PRO A 49 -24.75 19.32 7.46
CA PRO A 49 -25.43 19.92 6.32
C PRO A 49 -24.61 21.02 5.63
N LYS A 50 -23.46 21.43 6.21
CA LYS A 50 -22.56 22.43 5.61
C LYS A 50 -21.57 21.82 4.62
N LEU A 51 -21.45 20.50 4.60
CA LEU A 51 -20.54 19.78 3.72
C LEU A 51 -21.24 19.39 2.42
N THR A 52 -20.51 19.49 1.30
CA THR A 52 -20.93 18.91 0.03
C THR A 52 -20.85 17.37 0.11
N ASP A 53 -21.55 16.68 -0.79
CA ASP A 53 -21.51 15.22 -0.88
C ASP A 53 -20.08 14.71 -1.09
N ASP A 54 -19.32 15.36 -1.99
CA ASP A 54 -17.92 15.03 -2.25
C ASP A 54 -17.04 15.22 -1.01
N ALA A 55 -17.27 16.28 -0.23
CA ALA A 55 -16.52 16.52 1.01
C ALA A 55 -16.84 15.45 2.07
N ARG A 56 -18.10 15.03 2.16
CA ARG A 56 -18.52 13.95 3.07
C ARG A 56 -17.90 12.61 2.65
N ASP A 57 -17.94 12.28 1.37
CA ASP A 57 -17.31 11.07 0.83
C ASP A 57 -15.80 11.05 1.11
N MET A 58 -15.10 12.14 0.80
CA MET A 58 -13.67 12.29 1.09
C MET A 58 -13.34 12.07 2.58
N MET A 59 -14.13 12.65 3.49
CA MET A 59 -13.94 12.45 4.93
C MET A 59 -14.15 11.00 5.36
N VAL A 60 -15.16 10.32 4.81
CA VAL A 60 -15.42 8.89 5.06
C VAL A 60 -14.24 8.04 4.60
N ARG A 61 -13.70 8.31 3.40
CA ARG A 61 -12.53 7.62 2.88
C ARG A 61 -11.31 7.84 3.77
N MET A 62 -11.00 9.08 4.13
CA MET A 62 -9.86 9.37 5.00
C MET A 62 -9.97 8.67 6.36
N ALA A 63 -11.16 8.66 6.98
CA ALA A 63 -11.39 7.96 8.25
C ALA A 63 -11.15 6.45 8.13
N ARG A 64 -11.61 5.84 7.02
CA ARG A 64 -11.40 4.41 6.72
C ARG A 64 -9.94 4.08 6.44
N LEU A 65 -9.26 4.89 5.62
CA LEU A 65 -7.92 4.59 5.12
C LEU A 65 -6.82 5.00 6.10
N GLY A 66 -6.99 6.10 6.84
CA GLY A 66 -5.96 6.65 7.74
C GLY A 66 -5.28 5.61 8.65
N PRO A 67 -6.03 4.70 9.31
CA PRO A 67 -5.45 3.63 10.12
C PRO A 67 -4.55 2.65 9.36
N LEU A 68 -4.79 2.43 8.06
CA LEU A 68 -4.02 1.49 7.22
C LEU A 68 -2.65 2.06 6.81
N TYR A 69 -2.49 3.39 6.80
CA TYR A 69 -1.29 4.09 6.36
C TYR A 69 -0.57 4.82 7.51
N ASP A 70 -0.77 4.37 8.76
CA ASP A 70 -0.14 4.99 9.95
C ASP A 70 -0.35 6.51 10.04
N SER A 71 -1.54 7.00 9.66
CA SER A 71 -1.91 8.43 9.62
C SER A 71 -1.22 9.28 8.53
N GLU A 72 -0.43 8.69 7.65
CA GLU A 72 0.25 9.35 6.53
C GLU A 72 -0.27 8.76 5.21
N LEU A 73 -1.39 9.29 4.72
CA LEU A 73 -2.12 8.76 3.57
C LEU A 73 -1.62 9.44 2.28
N PRO A 74 -1.07 8.71 1.30
CA PRO A 74 -0.72 9.32 0.02
C PRO A 74 -1.99 9.66 -0.77
N MET A 75 -1.97 10.74 -1.55
CA MET A 75 -3.13 11.12 -2.38
C MET A 75 -3.59 9.99 -3.31
N CYS A 76 -2.65 9.25 -3.90
CA CYS A 76 -2.97 8.12 -4.77
C CYS A 76 -3.76 6.99 -4.08
N ALA A 77 -3.72 6.87 -2.75
CA ALA A 77 -4.54 5.90 -2.03
C ALA A 77 -6.02 6.31 -2.02
N LEU A 78 -6.34 7.60 -2.08
CA LEU A 78 -7.71 8.07 -2.25
C LEU A 78 -8.21 7.78 -3.67
N ASP A 79 -7.39 8.06 -4.69
CA ASP A 79 -7.73 7.76 -6.08
C ASP A 79 -7.93 6.26 -6.31
N LEU A 80 -7.08 5.44 -5.69
CA LEU A 80 -7.25 3.98 -5.68
C LEU A 80 -8.59 3.58 -5.04
N ASP A 81 -8.95 4.18 -3.91
CA ASP A 81 -10.21 3.86 -3.21
C ASP A 81 -11.44 4.25 -4.04
N VAL A 82 -11.37 5.36 -4.78
CA VAL A 82 -12.39 5.76 -5.77
C VAL A 82 -12.44 4.75 -6.92
N ALA A 83 -11.29 4.32 -7.44
CA ALA A 83 -11.23 3.31 -8.50
C ALA A 83 -11.85 1.97 -8.08
N ILE A 84 -11.67 1.55 -6.81
CA ILE A 84 -12.31 0.34 -6.27
C ILE A 84 -13.84 0.42 -6.35
N ASP A 85 -14.45 1.61 -6.16
CA ASP A 85 -15.92 1.77 -6.27
C ASP A 85 -16.47 1.48 -7.66
N THR A 86 -15.62 1.56 -8.69
CA THR A 86 -16.01 1.22 -10.07
C THR A 86 -16.12 -0.29 -10.30
N GLY A 87 -15.66 -1.12 -9.35
CA GLY A 87 -15.60 -2.57 -9.47
C GLY A 87 -14.47 -3.09 -10.37
N ARG A 88 -13.66 -2.20 -10.96
CA ARG A 88 -12.55 -2.57 -11.83
C ARG A 88 -11.31 -1.75 -11.50
N LEU A 89 -10.16 -2.41 -11.50
CA LEU A 89 -8.88 -1.77 -11.28
C LEU A 89 -7.95 -1.99 -12.46
N GLY A 90 -7.21 -0.95 -12.82
CA GLY A 90 -6.12 -1.07 -13.76
C GLY A 90 -4.95 -1.81 -13.12
N LEU A 91 -4.33 -2.71 -13.84
CA LEU A 91 -3.15 -3.45 -13.43
C LEU A 91 -2.10 -3.38 -14.53
N ILE A 92 -0.88 -3.01 -14.17
CA ILE A 92 0.27 -3.06 -15.07
C ILE A 92 0.85 -4.48 -15.06
N THR A 93 0.89 -5.10 -16.24
CA THR A 93 1.49 -6.42 -16.44
C THR A 93 2.62 -6.34 -17.47
N GLY A 94 3.84 -6.70 -17.08
CA GLY A 94 4.99 -6.74 -18.00
C GLY A 94 5.38 -5.37 -18.54
N ASP A 95 5.31 -5.20 -19.87
CA ASP A 95 5.80 -4.06 -20.66
C ASP A 95 5.00 -2.74 -20.48
N ASP A 96 4.65 -2.37 -19.25
CA ASP A 96 3.93 -1.14 -18.88
C ASP A 96 2.52 -1.00 -19.50
N LYS A 97 1.93 -2.08 -20.01
CA LYS A 97 0.54 -2.08 -20.50
C LYS A 97 -0.44 -2.36 -19.35
N GLY A 98 -1.34 -1.42 -19.13
CA GLY A 98 -2.44 -1.54 -18.17
C GLY A 98 -3.58 -2.41 -18.70
N VAL A 99 -4.08 -3.34 -17.89
CA VAL A 99 -5.31 -4.10 -18.14
C VAL A 99 -6.34 -3.83 -17.04
N LEU A 100 -7.63 -3.76 -17.39
CA LEU A 100 -8.70 -3.57 -16.41
C LEU A 100 -9.22 -4.91 -15.90
N VAL A 101 -8.97 -5.20 -14.63
CA VAL A 101 -9.33 -6.44 -13.94
C VAL A 101 -10.47 -6.17 -12.97
N ALA A 102 -11.39 -7.13 -12.83
CA ALA A 102 -12.46 -7.01 -11.82
C ALA A 102 -11.86 -7.09 -10.40
N VAL A 103 -12.39 -6.31 -9.46
CA VAL A 103 -11.92 -6.32 -8.06
C VAL A 103 -12.08 -7.73 -7.45
N GLU A 104 -13.12 -8.46 -7.82
CA GLU A 104 -13.37 -9.84 -7.39
C GLU A 104 -12.35 -10.83 -7.95
N GLU A 105 -11.87 -10.60 -9.17
CA GLU A 105 -10.83 -11.42 -9.79
C GLU A 105 -9.48 -11.20 -9.10
N ILE A 106 -9.17 -9.95 -8.78
CA ILE A 106 -8.00 -9.58 -7.96
C ILE A 106 -8.06 -10.26 -6.60
N ALA A 107 -9.22 -10.30 -5.94
CA ALA A 107 -9.41 -11.03 -4.69
C ALA A 107 -9.06 -12.53 -4.82
N GLY A 108 -9.43 -13.15 -5.94
CA GLY A 108 -9.12 -14.55 -6.23
C GLY A 108 -7.63 -14.86 -6.32
N TRP A 109 -6.78 -13.88 -6.70
CA TRP A 109 -5.33 -14.07 -6.77
C TRP A 109 -4.64 -14.08 -5.41
N PHE A 110 -5.26 -13.46 -4.40
CA PHE A 110 -4.70 -13.39 -3.04
C PHE A 110 -5.09 -14.59 -2.16
N GLY A 111 -5.65 -15.64 -2.76
CA GLY A 111 -6.16 -16.82 -2.06
C GLY A 111 -7.56 -16.59 -1.51
N LYS A 112 -8.07 -17.51 -0.69
CA LYS A 112 -9.31 -17.28 0.05
C LYS A 112 -9.07 -16.12 1.01
N VAL A 113 -9.31 -14.90 0.53
CA VAL A 113 -9.78 -13.81 1.37
C VAL A 113 -10.89 -14.45 2.20
N ASP A 114 -10.68 -14.55 3.52
CA ASP A 114 -11.73 -15.06 4.41
C ASP A 114 -13.03 -14.38 3.99
N ALA A 115 -14.15 -15.09 3.99
CA ALA A 115 -15.43 -14.52 3.53
C ALA A 115 -15.84 -13.24 4.29
N GLU A 116 -15.11 -12.89 5.35
CA GLU A 116 -15.23 -11.68 6.17
C GLU A 116 -14.18 -10.57 5.87
N ALA A 117 -13.10 -10.85 5.15
CA ALA A 117 -12.08 -9.83 4.85
C ALA A 117 -12.52 -8.97 3.66
N ASP A 118 -12.66 -7.66 3.89
CA ASP A 118 -12.99 -6.69 2.84
C ASP A 118 -11.85 -6.65 1.80
N VAL A 119 -12.19 -6.95 0.54
CA VAL A 119 -11.24 -6.90 -0.59
C VAL A 119 -10.60 -5.53 -0.71
N ARG A 120 -11.38 -4.46 -0.47
CA ARG A 120 -10.90 -3.07 -0.47
C ARG A 120 -9.81 -2.87 0.57
N GLU A 121 -10.07 -3.30 1.80
CA GLU A 121 -9.10 -3.20 2.89
C GLU A 121 -7.83 -4.00 2.56
N SER A 122 -7.98 -5.19 1.97
CA SER A 122 -6.85 -6.05 1.57
C SER A 122 -5.97 -5.37 0.52
N ILE A 123 -6.58 -4.75 -0.50
CA ILE A 123 -5.87 -3.98 -1.53
C ILE A 123 -5.11 -2.81 -0.89
N HIS A 124 -5.74 -2.04 -0.01
CA HIS A 124 -5.07 -0.93 0.66
C HIS A 124 -3.99 -1.39 1.63
N ARG A 125 -4.14 -2.54 2.31
CA ARG A 125 -3.07 -3.10 3.14
C ARG A 125 -1.87 -3.46 2.29
N LEU A 126 -2.06 -4.12 1.15
CA LEU A 126 -0.97 -4.44 0.22
C LEU A 126 -0.28 -3.18 -0.30
N HIS A 127 -1.06 -2.16 -0.65
CA HIS A 127 -0.53 -0.86 -1.08
C HIS A 127 0.26 -0.16 0.03
N ALA A 128 -0.30 -0.04 1.25
CA ALA A 128 0.37 0.55 2.41
C ALA A 128 1.66 -0.19 2.79
N HIS A 129 1.70 -1.51 2.59
CA HIS A 129 2.90 -2.32 2.81
C HIS A 129 3.92 -2.20 1.68
N GLY A 130 3.59 -1.58 0.54
CA GLY A 130 4.46 -1.47 -0.63
C GLY A 130 4.60 -2.78 -1.42
N ALA A 131 3.62 -3.68 -1.32
CA ALA A 131 3.53 -4.88 -2.16
C ALA A 131 2.94 -4.56 -3.55
N MET A 132 2.21 -3.46 -3.64
CA MET A 132 1.74 -2.85 -4.88
C MET A 132 1.91 -1.34 -4.77
N LEU A 133 2.16 -0.68 -5.88
CA LEU A 133 2.20 0.78 -5.98
C LEU A 133 1.18 1.27 -7.01
N VAL A 134 0.64 2.47 -6.82
CA VAL A 134 -0.16 3.16 -7.83
C VAL A 134 0.73 3.93 -8.80
N GLU A 135 0.47 3.77 -10.09
CA GLU A 135 1.03 4.55 -11.20
C GLU A 135 -0.14 5.21 -11.97
N PHE A 136 0.07 6.42 -12.48
CA PHE A 136 -0.98 7.15 -13.20
C PHE A 136 -0.71 7.19 -14.69
N HIS A 137 -1.67 6.74 -15.48
CA HIS A 137 -1.66 6.88 -16.94
C HIS A 137 -2.76 7.88 -17.32
N GLY A 138 -2.39 9.16 -17.36
CA GLY A 138 -3.37 10.25 -17.32
C GLY A 138 -4.06 10.27 -15.95
N ASP A 139 -5.38 10.30 -15.93
CA ASP A 139 -6.18 10.32 -14.69
C ASP A 139 -6.56 8.91 -14.19
N VAL A 140 -6.02 7.85 -14.80
CA VAL A 140 -6.38 6.47 -14.46
C VAL A 140 -5.32 5.89 -13.51
N PRO A 141 -5.67 5.54 -12.26
CA PRO A 141 -4.78 4.84 -11.36
C PRO A 141 -4.64 3.38 -11.79
N LEU A 142 -3.41 2.94 -12.00
CA LEU A 142 -3.03 1.58 -12.30
C LEU A 142 -2.21 1.00 -11.15
N LEU A 143 -2.49 -0.23 -10.76
CA LEU A 143 -1.70 -0.97 -9.79
C LEU A 143 -0.50 -1.64 -10.46
N ARG A 144 0.68 -1.47 -9.88
CA ARG A 144 1.92 -2.14 -10.28
C ARG A 144 2.39 -3.05 -9.16
N ILE A 145 2.59 -4.33 -9.46
CA ILE A 145 3.01 -5.33 -8.48
C ILE A 145 4.50 -5.17 -8.18
N VAL A 146 4.85 -5.10 -6.89
CA VAL A 146 6.23 -4.99 -6.42
C VAL A 146 6.78 -6.40 -6.16
N ALA A 147 7.81 -6.78 -6.92
CA ALA A 147 8.54 -8.04 -6.72
C ALA A 147 9.64 -7.91 -5.66
N GLY A 148 10.18 -6.70 -5.46
CA GLY A 148 11.19 -6.42 -4.46
C GLY A 148 11.01 -5.03 -3.87
N LYS A 149 10.44 -4.97 -2.67
CA LYS A 149 10.32 -3.74 -1.88
C LYS A 149 11.70 -3.35 -1.33
N PRO A 150 12.08 -2.06 -1.37
CA PRO A 150 13.29 -1.56 -0.73
C PRO A 150 13.28 -1.79 0.79
N GLU A 151 14.43 -2.14 1.37
CA GLU A 151 14.57 -2.23 2.83
C GLU A 151 14.93 -0.87 3.44
N ARG A 152 15.43 0.07 2.63
CA ARG A 152 15.87 1.41 3.05
C ARG A 152 15.50 2.49 2.04
N PRO A 153 15.35 3.74 2.47
CA PRO A 153 15.19 4.87 1.56
C PRO A 153 16.35 4.95 0.56
N GLY A 154 16.04 5.24 -0.71
CA GLY A 154 17.02 5.34 -1.79
C GLY A 154 17.43 4.00 -2.45
N GLU A 155 17.02 2.85 -1.91
CA GLU A 155 17.16 1.57 -2.60
C GLU A 155 16.10 1.42 -3.72
N PRO A 156 16.40 0.69 -4.80
CA PRO A 156 15.50 0.59 -5.95
C PRO A 156 14.27 -0.27 -5.66
N TRP A 157 13.12 0.17 -6.17
CA TRP A 157 11.90 -0.63 -6.25
C TRP A 157 12.00 -1.60 -7.42
N ILE A 158 11.75 -2.88 -7.18
CA ILE A 158 11.76 -3.92 -8.22
C ILE A 158 10.31 -4.33 -8.50
N PHE A 159 9.91 -4.26 -9.76
CA PHE A 159 8.55 -4.57 -10.19
C PHE A 159 8.46 -5.93 -10.85
N HIS A 160 7.32 -6.59 -10.69
CA HIS A 160 7.07 -7.85 -11.37
C HIS A 160 7.10 -7.66 -12.88
N GLY A 161 7.88 -8.48 -13.59
CA GLY A 161 8.03 -8.39 -15.05
C GLY A 161 9.09 -7.38 -15.51
N SER A 162 9.77 -6.68 -14.59
CA SER A 162 10.91 -5.83 -14.95
C SER A 162 12.18 -6.70 -15.17
N PRO A 163 13.16 -6.27 -16.00
CA PRO A 163 14.39 -7.03 -16.24
C PRO A 163 15.17 -7.38 -14.95
N GLU A 164 15.08 -6.52 -13.94
CA GLU A 164 15.71 -6.69 -12.63
C GLU A 164 15.06 -7.82 -11.82
N SER A 165 13.76 -8.10 -12.04
CA SER A 165 13.05 -9.20 -11.36
C SER A 165 13.58 -10.58 -11.80
N THR A 166 13.84 -10.77 -13.09
CA THR A 166 14.36 -12.02 -13.67
C THR A 166 15.76 -12.38 -13.20
N SER A 167 16.56 -11.39 -12.79
CA SER A 167 17.92 -11.60 -12.29
C SER A 167 17.96 -12.12 -10.85
N ARG A 168 16.89 -11.88 -10.07
CA ARG A 168 16.81 -12.30 -8.66
C ARG A 168 16.40 -13.77 -8.51
N ASP A 169 15.55 -14.25 -9.41
CA ASP A 169 15.12 -15.67 -9.45
C ASP A 169 16.23 -16.63 -9.91
N GLN A 170 17.29 -16.12 -10.55
CA GLN A 170 18.46 -16.93 -10.93
C GLN A 170 19.51 -17.07 -9.81
N LEU A 171 19.29 -16.46 -8.64
CA LEU A 171 20.25 -16.48 -7.52
C LEU A 171 19.85 -17.43 -6.38
N THR A 172 18.78 -18.22 -6.49
CA THR A 172 18.56 -19.34 -5.58
C THR A 172 19.36 -20.56 -6.06
N PRO A 173 20.42 -20.99 -5.35
CA PRO A 173 21.00 -22.29 -5.62
C PRO A 173 19.99 -23.34 -5.18
N THR A 174 19.67 -24.26 -6.09
CA THR A 174 19.11 -25.54 -5.72
C THR A 174 20.01 -26.19 -4.68
N SER A 175 19.45 -26.56 -3.53
CA SER A 175 20.06 -27.46 -2.55
C SER A 175 19.00 -28.45 -2.11
#